data_AF-A0A4Q5C7X7-F1
#
_entry.id   AF-A0A4Q5C7X7-F1
#
_cell.length_a   1.000
_cell.length_b   1.000
_cell.length_c   1.000
_cell.angle_alpha   90.00
_cell.angle_beta   90.00
_cell.angle_gamma   90.00
#
_symmetry.space_group_name_H-M   'P 1'
#
loop_
_entity.id
_entity.type
_entity.pdbx_description
1 polymer ?
#
loop_
_entity_poly.entity_id
_entity_poly.type
_entity_poly.pdbx_seq_one_letter_code
_entity_poly.pdbx_strand_id
1 'polypeptide(L)'
;MPIPYDKLTYNDILHHQAAYECFDKAGKELFSDWDIIGFEKAALGCGDNHYLFMAEQIKKVPHLFGDLDKTMPFLRFREKGQHYGYELFLSPPKNWGSRGAPLWWAYAARKFTYDKLPMDEQFFYEKYKSIVQEFGMRIYSNHLVYIERFAAGGMSSGVVGEEFVRQGWYELRRRNRLYRSDEVASDTLYLDKVKERIAWYCDTRSTFEYKLNPDFDSNSFLFAFEDTNMNEHQREIVAQLWGLYSGKPKSKKEVAEDMGVTYNRIRQVEICCLRHILRNRNRNTLIIEK
;
A
#
# COMPACT_ATOMS: atom_id res chain seq x y z
N MET A 1 5.62 7.11 24.24
CA MET A 1 5.51 8.57 24.39
C MET A 1 5.64 9.17 23.00
N PRO A 2 4.68 10.02 22.57
CA PRO A 2 4.69 10.60 21.23
C PRO A 2 6.02 11.29 20.94
N ILE A 3 6.43 11.29 19.67
CA ILE A 3 7.62 11.99 19.22
C ILE A 3 7.25 13.47 19.03
N PRO A 4 7.91 14.40 19.73
CA PRO A 4 7.69 15.83 19.54
C PRO A 4 7.96 16.28 18.10
N TYR A 5 7.12 17.16 17.54
CA TYR A 5 7.26 17.60 16.15
C TYR A 5 8.59 18.33 15.87
N ASP A 6 9.14 19.05 16.85
CA ASP A 6 10.46 19.71 16.77
C ASP A 6 11.63 18.71 16.57
N LYS A 7 11.45 17.47 17.01
CA LYS A 7 12.42 16.38 16.88
C LYS A 7 12.28 15.57 15.59
N LEU A 8 11.27 15.83 14.78
CA LEU A 8 11.07 15.12 13.53
C LEU A 8 12.18 15.43 12.52
N THR A 9 12.52 14.43 11.71
CA THR A 9 13.43 14.61 10.57
C THR A 9 12.72 15.36 9.45
N TYR A 10 13.48 15.92 8.50
CA TYR A 10 12.88 16.52 7.31
C TYR A 10 12.06 15.51 6.51
N ASN A 11 12.50 14.25 6.47
CA ASN A 11 11.74 13.18 5.86
C ASN A 11 10.37 13.02 6.53
N ASP A 12 10.30 12.94 7.86
CA ASP A 12 9.04 12.80 8.58
C ASP A 12 8.10 14.00 8.35
N ILE A 13 8.64 15.23 8.40
CA ILE A 13 7.90 16.47 8.15
C ILE A 13 7.29 16.44 6.74
N LEU A 14 8.07 16.03 5.73
CA LEU A 14 7.63 15.99 4.34
C LEU A 14 6.57 14.93 4.05
N HIS A 15 6.40 13.94 4.92
CA HIS A 15 5.34 12.92 4.81
C HIS A 15 4.04 13.32 5.52
N HIS A 16 4.03 14.42 6.28
CA HIS A 16 2.89 14.87 7.08
C HIS A 16 2.37 16.23 6.61
N GLN A 17 1.14 16.30 6.10
CA GLN A 17 0.58 17.51 5.48
C GLN A 17 0.56 18.72 6.42
N ALA A 18 0.12 18.57 7.67
CA ALA A 18 0.06 19.72 8.59
C ALA A 18 1.46 20.26 8.94
N ALA A 19 2.43 19.39 9.25
CA ALA A 19 3.81 19.78 9.48
C ALA A 19 4.44 20.43 8.23
N TYR A 20 4.16 19.88 7.04
CA TYR A 20 4.57 20.44 5.75
C TYR A 20 4.05 21.87 5.55
N GLU A 21 2.75 22.11 5.83
CA GLU A 21 2.14 23.44 5.70
C GLU A 21 2.71 24.44 6.71
N CYS A 22 2.95 24.02 7.96
CA CYS A 22 3.65 24.82 8.95
C CYS A 22 5.04 25.23 8.47
N PHE A 23 5.79 24.28 7.90
CA PHE A 23 7.14 24.50 7.39
C PHE A 23 7.15 25.45 6.19
N ASP A 24 6.23 25.25 5.23
CA ASP A 24 6.10 26.10 4.04
C ASP A 24 5.71 27.54 4.42
N LYS A 25 4.75 27.69 5.34
CA LYS A 25 4.33 29.02 5.82
C LYS A 25 5.50 29.77 6.46
N ALA A 26 6.21 29.14 7.39
CA ALA A 26 7.36 29.77 8.04
C ALA A 26 8.50 30.09 7.05
N GLY A 27 8.73 29.22 6.06
CA GLY A 27 9.70 29.47 4.99
C GLY A 27 9.37 30.72 4.18
N LYS A 28 8.11 30.88 3.76
CA LYS A 28 7.63 32.08 3.03
C LYS A 28 7.73 33.37 3.84
N GLU A 29 7.61 33.29 5.16
CA GLU A 29 7.74 34.44 6.05
C GLU A 29 9.21 34.85 6.26
N LEU A 30 10.14 33.88 6.26
CA LEU A 30 11.57 34.12 6.51
C LEU A 30 12.38 34.43 5.25
N PHE A 31 12.03 33.83 4.11
CA PHE A 31 12.83 33.88 2.90
C PHE A 31 11.96 34.16 1.68
N SER A 32 12.29 35.24 0.95
CA SER A 32 11.54 35.66 -0.25
C SER A 32 11.66 34.68 -1.42
N ASP A 33 12.73 33.90 -1.45
CA ASP A 33 13.07 32.88 -2.46
C ASP A 33 12.76 31.46 -2.00
N TRP A 34 12.01 31.29 -0.90
CA TRP A 34 11.59 29.98 -0.43
C TRP A 34 10.68 29.27 -1.45
N ASP A 35 11.06 28.04 -1.79
CA ASP A 35 10.26 27.10 -2.56
C ASP A 35 10.24 25.75 -1.83
N ILE A 36 9.05 25.38 -1.34
CA ILE A 36 8.85 24.11 -0.67
C ILE A 36 9.12 22.91 -1.59
N ILE A 37 8.93 23.05 -2.91
CA ILE A 37 9.26 21.99 -3.89
C ILE A 37 10.79 21.87 -4.03
N GLY A 38 11.50 22.99 -4.04
CA GLY A 38 12.96 23.03 -3.93
C GLY A 38 13.46 22.30 -2.69
N PHE A 39 12.84 22.55 -1.54
CA PHE A 39 13.13 21.84 -0.29
C PHE A 39 12.80 20.34 -0.35
N GLU A 40 11.65 19.94 -0.89
CA GLU A 40 11.30 18.53 -1.12
C GLU A 40 12.43 17.81 -1.88
N LYS A 41 12.90 18.42 -2.97
CA LYS A 41 13.97 17.88 -3.83
C LYS A 41 15.31 17.82 -3.09
N ALA A 42 15.63 18.81 -2.28
CA ALA A 42 16.87 18.84 -1.51
C ALA A 42 16.89 17.78 -0.41
N ALA A 43 15.77 17.57 0.28
CA ALA A 43 15.68 16.64 1.40
C ALA A 43 15.48 15.17 0.99
N LEU A 44 14.74 14.91 -0.10
CA LEU A 44 14.38 13.54 -0.51
C LEU A 44 15.05 13.08 -1.82
N GLY A 45 15.63 14.01 -2.57
CA GLY A 45 16.24 13.77 -3.87
C GLY A 45 17.69 14.23 -3.93
N CYS A 46 18.05 14.84 -5.06
CA CYS A 46 19.36 15.47 -5.28
C CYS A 46 19.20 16.95 -5.66
N GLY A 47 18.31 17.65 -4.96
CA GLY A 47 18.05 19.08 -5.16
C GLY A 47 19.14 19.98 -4.58
N ASP A 48 18.91 21.28 -4.65
CA ASP A 48 19.85 22.29 -4.18
C ASP A 48 19.94 22.31 -2.64
N ASN A 49 21.15 22.12 -2.11
CA ASN A 49 21.42 22.13 -0.66
C ASN A 49 21.13 23.49 -0.01
N HIS A 50 21.01 24.57 -0.78
CA HIS A 50 20.60 25.88 -0.27
C HIS A 50 19.28 25.82 0.52
N TYR A 51 18.32 25.00 0.07
CA TYR A 51 17.04 24.83 0.77
C TYR A 51 17.21 24.11 2.12
N LEU A 52 18.22 23.26 2.29
CA LEU A 52 18.52 22.63 3.58
C LEU A 52 19.05 23.66 4.58
N PHE A 53 19.84 24.63 4.12
CA PHE A 53 20.30 25.74 4.97
C PHE A 53 19.13 26.60 5.47
N MET A 54 18.18 26.94 4.58
CA MET A 54 16.97 27.66 4.96
C MET A 54 16.13 26.85 5.96
N ALA A 55 15.98 25.54 5.71
CA ALA A 55 15.24 24.63 6.58
C ALA A 55 15.78 24.60 8.02
N GLU A 56 17.11 24.64 8.20
CA GLU A 56 17.72 24.73 9.54
C GLU A 56 17.33 26.02 10.29
N GLN A 57 17.10 27.13 9.58
CA GLN A 57 16.62 28.36 10.22
C GLN A 57 15.11 28.28 10.51
N ILE A 58 14.33 27.67 9.62
CA ILE A 58 12.90 27.45 9.82
C ILE A 58 12.67 26.60 11.09
N LYS A 59 13.46 25.53 11.32
CA LYS A 59 13.35 24.70 12.54
C LYS A 59 13.56 25.48 13.85
N LYS A 60 14.19 26.67 13.81
CA LYS A 60 14.42 27.52 15.00
C LYS A 60 13.24 28.43 15.30
N VAL A 61 12.24 28.50 14.42
CA VAL A 61 11.04 29.33 14.62
C VAL A 61 10.31 28.83 15.88
N PRO A 62 10.08 29.70 16.89
CA PRO A 62 9.34 29.33 18.07
C PRO A 62 7.92 28.87 17.70
N HIS A 63 7.46 27.78 18.30
CA HIS A 63 6.13 27.22 18.05
C HIS A 63 5.84 26.92 16.57
N LEU A 64 6.87 26.56 15.77
CA LEU A 64 6.74 26.25 14.34
C LEU A 64 5.55 25.34 14.01
N PHE A 65 5.33 24.31 14.82
CA PHE A 65 4.29 23.31 14.61
C PHE A 65 3.00 23.59 15.40
N GLY A 66 2.87 24.77 16.02
CA GLY A 66 1.70 25.18 16.79
C GLY A 66 1.32 24.15 17.86
N ASP A 67 0.09 23.67 17.81
CA ASP A 67 -0.47 22.67 18.73
C ASP A 67 -0.49 21.24 18.16
N LEU A 68 0.27 20.94 17.09
CA LEU A 68 0.25 19.61 16.45
C LEU A 68 0.59 18.46 17.41
N ASP A 69 1.50 18.68 18.37
CA ASP A 69 1.81 17.69 19.42
C ASP A 69 0.57 17.30 20.26
N LYS A 70 -0.45 18.16 20.33
CA LYS A 70 -1.69 17.93 21.07
C LYS A 70 -2.81 17.42 20.17
N THR A 71 -2.97 18.02 18.99
CA THR A 71 -4.12 17.75 18.11
C THR A 71 -3.92 16.50 17.26
N MET A 72 -2.68 16.20 16.89
CA MET A 72 -2.32 15.09 16.01
C MET A 72 -0.92 14.56 16.38
N PRO A 73 -0.76 13.96 17.58
CA PRO A 73 0.55 13.54 18.09
C PRO A 73 1.22 12.53 17.15
N PHE A 74 2.53 12.66 16.95
CA PHE A 74 3.28 11.71 16.13
C PHE A 74 3.56 10.43 16.94
N LEU A 75 2.80 9.37 16.66
CA LEU A 75 2.84 8.13 17.41
C LEU A 75 3.82 7.10 16.79
N ARG A 76 4.42 6.27 17.65
CA ARG A 76 5.11 5.05 17.17
C ARG A 76 4.07 3.97 16.85
N PHE A 77 4.44 3.01 16.00
CA PHE A 77 3.56 1.88 15.68
C PHE A 77 2.98 1.24 16.95
N ARG A 78 1.64 1.12 16.99
CA ARG A 78 0.84 0.58 18.12
C ARG A 78 0.97 1.32 19.45
N GLU A 79 1.51 2.52 19.45
CA GLU A 79 1.42 3.38 20.62
C GLU A 79 -0.04 3.79 20.85
N LYS A 80 -0.49 3.83 22.11
CA LYS A 80 -1.87 4.17 22.43
C LYS A 80 -2.21 5.59 21.93
N GLY A 81 -3.21 5.70 21.06
CA GLY A 81 -3.73 6.96 20.54
C GLY A 81 -4.41 6.80 19.19
N GLN A 82 -4.82 7.91 18.58
CA GLN A 82 -5.35 7.92 17.22
C GLN A 82 -4.20 7.88 16.22
N HIS A 83 -4.18 6.83 15.38
CA HIS A 83 -3.23 6.68 14.29
C HIS A 83 -3.78 7.18 12.96
N TYR A 84 -2.88 7.56 12.04
CA TYR A 84 -3.25 8.16 10.76
C TYR A 84 -2.52 7.57 9.55
N GLY A 85 -3.14 7.70 8.38
CA GLY A 85 -2.74 7.00 7.16
C GLY A 85 -1.34 7.31 6.66
N TYR A 86 -0.82 8.53 6.91
CA TYR A 86 0.55 8.89 6.56
C TYR A 86 1.60 8.00 7.24
N GLU A 87 1.29 7.46 8.43
CA GLU A 87 2.20 6.59 9.18
C GLU A 87 2.57 5.34 8.38
N LEU A 88 1.65 4.86 7.54
CA LEU A 88 1.89 3.72 6.67
C LEU A 88 3.03 3.98 5.68
N PHE A 89 3.38 5.24 5.40
CA PHE A 89 4.41 5.64 4.44
C PHE A 89 5.76 5.95 5.07
N LEU A 90 5.88 6.04 6.40
CA LEU A 90 7.12 6.43 7.08
C LEU A 90 8.30 5.47 6.83
N SER A 91 8.00 4.26 6.35
CA SER A 91 9.02 3.32 5.85
C SER A 91 8.83 3.07 4.35
N PRO A 92 9.76 3.47 3.47
CA PRO A 92 9.60 3.19 2.06
C PRO A 92 9.66 1.69 1.71
N PRO A 93 9.12 1.28 0.54
CA PRO A 93 9.32 -0.08 0.04
C PRO A 93 10.79 -0.28 -0.38
N LYS A 94 11.27 -1.53 -0.30
CA LYS A 94 12.70 -1.87 -0.47
C LYS A 94 13.29 -1.55 -1.86
N ASN A 95 12.45 -1.41 -2.89
CA ASN A 95 12.89 -1.27 -4.27
C ASN A 95 12.74 0.18 -4.75
N TRP A 96 13.75 1.01 -4.47
CA TRP A 96 13.82 2.37 -5.01
C TRP A 96 14.55 2.35 -6.35
N GLY A 97 13.78 2.26 -7.44
CA GLY A 97 14.33 2.15 -8.80
C GLY A 97 14.52 3.49 -9.53
N SER A 98 14.00 4.60 -9.01
CA SER A 98 13.93 5.88 -9.74
C SER A 98 14.02 7.10 -8.82
N ARG A 99 14.71 8.16 -9.26
CA ARG A 99 14.99 9.35 -8.44
C ARG A 99 13.75 10.19 -8.08
N GLY A 100 12.64 10.06 -8.80
CA GLY A 100 11.38 10.70 -8.45
C GLY A 100 10.53 9.93 -7.43
N ALA A 101 10.85 8.65 -7.18
CA ALA A 101 10.07 7.78 -6.30
C ALA A 101 9.94 8.32 -4.86
N PRO A 102 11.01 8.86 -4.22
CA PRO A 102 10.91 9.41 -2.87
C PRO A 102 9.95 10.61 -2.79
N LEU A 103 9.97 11.46 -3.81
CA LEU A 103 9.13 12.66 -3.89
C LEU A 103 7.65 12.28 -4.08
N TRP A 104 7.37 11.31 -4.96
CA TRP A 104 6.02 10.78 -5.11
C TRP A 104 5.53 10.10 -3.82
N TRP A 105 6.40 9.36 -3.14
CA TRP A 105 6.07 8.66 -1.90
C TRP A 105 5.67 9.62 -0.77
N ALA A 106 6.45 10.69 -0.59
CA ALA A 106 6.11 11.75 0.37
C ALA A 106 4.84 12.50 -0.02
N TYR A 107 4.63 12.80 -1.31
CA TYR A 107 3.40 13.40 -1.79
C TYR A 107 2.18 12.53 -1.48
N ALA A 108 2.26 11.22 -1.77
CA ALA A 108 1.20 10.28 -1.48
C ALA A 108 0.92 10.20 0.03
N ALA A 109 1.96 10.13 0.87
CA ALA A 109 1.84 10.12 2.32
C ALA A 109 1.04 11.32 2.84
N ARG A 110 1.34 12.52 2.33
CA ARG A 110 0.65 13.75 2.72
C ARG A 110 -0.85 13.71 2.41
N LYS A 111 -1.25 13.12 1.29
CA LYS A 111 -2.68 12.94 0.94
C LYS A 111 -3.41 12.04 1.95
N PHE A 112 -2.68 11.21 2.70
CA PHE A 112 -3.22 10.34 3.74
C PHE A 112 -3.09 10.88 5.17
N THR A 113 -2.62 12.13 5.35
CA THR A 113 -2.36 12.71 6.67
C THR A 113 -3.58 12.63 7.58
N TYR A 114 -4.76 12.99 7.10
CA TYR A 114 -5.93 13.12 7.97
C TYR A 114 -6.82 11.88 8.03
N ASP A 115 -6.49 10.82 7.29
CA ASP A 115 -7.27 9.58 7.33
C ASP A 115 -6.91 8.76 8.57
N LYS A 116 -7.93 8.31 9.30
CA LYS A 116 -7.73 7.51 10.51
C LYS A 116 -7.39 6.06 10.15
N LEU A 117 -6.44 5.47 10.87
CA LEU A 117 -6.15 4.04 10.81
C LEU A 117 -6.98 3.24 11.83
N PRO A 118 -7.33 1.99 11.51
CA PRO A 118 -7.21 1.37 10.19
C PRO A 118 -8.23 1.97 9.20
N MET A 119 -7.82 2.13 7.94
CA MET A 119 -8.73 2.56 6.88
C MET A 119 -9.54 1.37 6.34
N ASP A 120 -10.75 1.63 5.87
CA ASP A 120 -11.47 0.68 5.00
C ASP A 120 -10.62 0.37 3.75
N GLU A 121 -10.60 -0.89 3.32
CA GLU A 121 -9.69 -1.32 2.25
C GLU A 121 -10.13 -0.78 0.88
N GLN A 122 -11.43 -0.67 0.62
CA GLN A 122 -11.94 -0.14 -0.64
C GLN A 122 -11.66 1.37 -0.71
N PHE A 123 -11.98 2.11 0.35
CA PHE A 123 -11.65 3.52 0.45
C PHE A 123 -10.15 3.77 0.28
N PHE A 124 -9.32 2.99 0.98
CA PHE A 124 -7.87 3.14 0.91
C PHE A 124 -7.35 2.91 -0.52
N TYR A 125 -7.86 1.86 -1.18
CA TYR A 125 -7.45 1.54 -2.54
C TYR A 125 -7.86 2.61 -3.55
N GLU A 126 -9.11 3.07 -3.52
CA GLU A 126 -9.60 4.07 -4.47
C GLU A 126 -8.87 5.41 -4.29
N LYS A 127 -8.60 5.81 -3.05
CA LYS A 127 -7.80 7.01 -2.77
C LYS A 127 -6.35 6.86 -3.24
N TYR A 128 -5.73 5.70 -3.00
CA TYR A 128 -4.38 5.43 -3.48
C TYR A 128 -4.33 5.49 -5.02
N LYS A 129 -5.29 4.83 -5.68
CA LYS A 129 -5.45 4.82 -7.14
C LYS A 129 -5.69 6.20 -7.72
N SER A 130 -6.50 7.05 -7.09
CA SER A 130 -6.71 8.42 -7.55
C SER A 130 -5.42 9.24 -7.50
N ILE A 131 -4.62 9.10 -6.43
CA ILE A 131 -3.32 9.77 -6.30
C ILE A 131 -2.34 9.30 -7.39
N VAL A 132 -2.34 8.01 -7.73
CA VAL A 132 -1.53 7.48 -8.84
C VAL A 132 -1.95 8.10 -10.17
N GLN A 133 -3.26 8.21 -10.41
CA GLN A 133 -3.82 8.76 -11.63
C GLN A 133 -3.59 10.27 -11.78
N GLU A 134 -3.43 11.03 -10.69
CA GLU A 134 -3.04 12.47 -10.73
C GLU A 134 -1.75 12.69 -11.54
N PHE A 135 -0.89 11.69 -11.63
CA PHE A 135 0.39 11.76 -12.36
C PHE A 135 0.38 10.97 -13.68
N GLY A 136 -0.79 10.57 -14.18
CA GLY A 136 -0.90 9.79 -15.42
C GLY A 136 -0.37 8.36 -15.33
N MET A 137 -0.07 7.88 -14.12
CA MET A 137 0.41 6.52 -13.88
C MET A 137 -0.75 5.53 -13.74
N ARG A 138 -0.44 4.24 -13.92
CA ARG A 138 -1.35 3.11 -13.72
C ARG A 138 -0.73 2.09 -12.77
N ILE A 139 -1.48 1.67 -11.76
CA ILE A 139 -1.01 0.70 -10.76
C ILE A 139 -0.53 -0.61 -11.40
N TYR A 140 -1.20 -1.12 -12.44
CA TYR A 140 -0.92 -2.44 -13.02
C TYR A 140 -0.15 -2.41 -14.34
N SER A 141 0.69 -1.40 -14.49
CA SER A 141 1.60 -1.27 -15.60
C SER A 141 3.04 -1.18 -15.10
N ASN A 142 4.02 -1.19 -16.00
CA ASN A 142 5.45 -1.19 -15.68
C ASN A 142 6.19 -0.06 -16.42
N HIS A 143 5.50 1.02 -16.76
CA HIS A 143 6.12 2.17 -17.41
C HIS A 143 6.88 3.04 -16.40
N LEU A 144 7.86 3.76 -16.93
CA LEU A 144 8.54 4.85 -16.26
C LEU A 144 7.85 6.15 -16.70
N VAL A 145 7.31 6.91 -15.74
CA VAL A 145 6.62 8.16 -16.02
C VAL A 145 7.47 9.32 -15.53
N TYR A 146 7.69 10.30 -16.41
CA TYR A 146 8.38 11.53 -16.06
C TYR A 146 7.39 12.53 -15.45
N ILE A 147 7.73 13.03 -14.26
CA ILE A 147 6.95 14.02 -13.53
C ILE A 147 7.83 15.24 -13.29
N GLU A 148 7.54 16.32 -14.01
CA GLU A 148 8.34 17.56 -13.98
C GLU A 148 8.47 18.14 -12.58
N ARG A 149 7.40 18.09 -11.77
CA ARG A 149 7.42 18.51 -10.37
C ARG A 149 8.55 17.84 -9.58
N PHE A 150 8.85 16.58 -9.88
CA PHE A 150 9.85 15.79 -9.17
C PHE A 150 11.24 15.83 -9.82
N ALA A 151 11.41 16.59 -10.91
CA ALA A 151 12.70 16.75 -11.58
C ALA A 151 13.60 17.72 -10.80
N ALA A 152 14.84 17.29 -10.55
CA ALA A 152 15.86 18.05 -9.80
C ALA A 152 17.18 18.17 -10.59
N GLY A 153 17.14 17.94 -11.91
CA GLY A 153 18.33 17.94 -12.78
C GLY A 153 19.03 16.58 -12.88
N GLY A 154 19.68 16.32 -14.01
CA GLY A 154 20.40 15.07 -14.31
C GLY A 154 19.54 13.95 -14.88
N MET A 155 20.20 12.89 -15.36
CA MET A 155 19.54 11.73 -15.98
C MET A 155 18.58 11.03 -15.01
N SER A 156 17.38 10.74 -15.50
CA SER A 156 16.28 10.09 -14.76
C SER A 156 15.78 10.85 -13.53
N SER A 157 16.07 12.15 -13.40
CA SER A 157 15.41 12.99 -12.40
C SER A 157 13.92 13.14 -12.70
N GLY A 158 13.07 13.09 -11.68
CA GLY A 158 11.61 13.16 -11.85
C GLY A 158 10.94 11.90 -12.43
N VAL A 159 11.69 10.86 -12.75
CA VAL A 159 11.10 9.58 -13.18
C VAL A 159 10.54 8.82 -11.98
N VAL A 160 9.33 8.28 -12.13
CA VAL A 160 8.68 7.36 -11.19
C VAL A 160 8.25 6.11 -11.94
N GLY A 161 8.62 4.94 -11.42
CA GLY A 161 8.19 3.66 -11.98
C GLY A 161 6.82 3.23 -11.45
N GLU A 162 5.93 2.80 -12.36
CA GLU A 162 4.63 2.24 -11.98
C GLU A 162 4.77 0.95 -11.14
N GLU A 163 5.85 0.18 -11.33
CA GLU A 163 6.16 -0.96 -10.47
C GLU A 163 6.42 -0.56 -9.00
N PHE A 164 7.13 0.55 -8.78
CA PHE A 164 7.39 1.06 -7.43
C PHE A 164 6.08 1.41 -6.72
N VAL A 165 5.17 2.08 -7.43
CA VAL A 165 3.81 2.39 -6.96
C VAL A 165 3.05 1.10 -6.66
N ARG A 166 3.05 0.13 -7.58
CA ARG A 166 2.37 -1.16 -7.38
C ARG A 166 2.86 -1.91 -6.14
N GLN A 167 4.17 -2.01 -5.96
CA GLN A 167 4.77 -2.65 -4.78
C GLN A 167 4.45 -1.86 -3.50
N GLY A 168 4.48 -0.53 -3.60
CA GLY A 168 4.06 0.38 -2.54
C GLY A 168 2.65 0.09 -2.04
N TRP A 169 1.68 -0.11 -2.93
CA TRP A 169 0.31 -0.48 -2.56
C TRP A 169 0.25 -1.75 -1.69
N TYR A 170 0.93 -2.82 -2.10
CA TYR A 170 0.92 -4.07 -1.35
C TYR A 170 1.50 -3.92 0.06
N GLU A 171 2.61 -3.18 0.15
CA GLU A 171 3.27 -2.87 1.41
C GLU A 171 2.36 -2.06 2.35
N LEU A 172 1.75 -0.99 1.83
CA LEU A 172 0.84 -0.12 2.58
C LEU A 172 -0.40 -0.86 3.05
N ARG A 173 -0.99 -1.68 2.17
CA ARG A 173 -2.16 -2.49 2.51
C ARG A 173 -1.86 -3.50 3.60
N ARG A 174 -0.71 -4.17 3.53
CA ARG A 174 -0.26 -5.08 4.60
C ARG A 174 -0.13 -4.33 5.93
N ARG A 175 0.44 -3.13 5.93
CA ARG A 175 0.60 -2.30 7.14
C ARG A 175 -0.75 -1.84 7.69
N ASN A 176 -1.69 -1.40 6.85
CA ASN A 176 -3.04 -1.00 7.28
C ASN A 176 -3.74 -2.13 8.06
N ARG A 177 -3.57 -3.38 7.62
CA ARG A 177 -4.13 -4.56 8.31
C ARG A 177 -3.53 -4.81 9.68
N LEU A 178 -2.27 -4.42 9.93
CA LEU A 178 -1.65 -4.57 11.24
C LEU A 178 -2.30 -3.68 12.32
N TYR A 179 -3.02 -2.63 11.90
CA TYR A 179 -3.85 -1.78 12.75
C TYR A 179 -5.29 -2.29 12.92
N ARG A 180 -5.70 -3.34 12.17
CA ARG A 180 -6.99 -4.04 12.33
C ARG A 180 -6.94 -5.21 13.30
N SER A 181 -5.77 -5.53 13.87
CA SER A 181 -5.55 -6.78 14.63
C SER A 181 -6.43 -6.93 15.87
N ASP A 182 -7.11 -5.87 16.31
CA ASP A 182 -8.07 -5.92 17.42
C ASP A 182 -9.50 -6.28 16.97
N GLU A 183 -9.76 -6.35 15.66
CA GLU A 183 -11.09 -6.62 15.04
C GLU A 183 -11.19 -7.97 14.31
N VAL A 184 -10.16 -8.83 14.30
CA VAL A 184 -10.29 -10.18 13.69
C VAL A 184 -10.99 -11.12 14.67
N ALA A 185 -12.25 -10.81 14.95
CA ALA A 185 -13.23 -11.70 15.52
C ALA A 185 -14.28 -11.98 14.44
N SER A 186 -14.06 -13.05 13.66
CA SER A 186 -15.09 -13.96 13.13
C SER A 186 -14.58 -14.65 11.85
N ASP A 187 -14.02 -15.84 12.04
CA ASP A 187 -14.02 -16.91 11.03
C ASP A 187 -15.42 -17.06 10.41
N THR A 188 -15.51 -17.27 9.09
CA THR A 188 -16.34 -18.33 8.43
C THR A 188 -16.84 -18.01 7.01
N LEU A 189 -16.97 -16.76 6.55
CA LEU A 189 -17.65 -16.50 5.26
C LEU A 189 -16.79 -16.77 3.99
N TYR A 190 -15.45 -16.67 4.08
CA TYR A 190 -14.58 -16.94 2.94
C TYR A 190 -14.33 -18.43 2.71
N LEU A 191 -14.42 -19.26 3.76
CA LEU A 191 -14.10 -20.68 3.68
C LEU A 191 -15.13 -21.41 2.82
N ASP A 192 -16.42 -21.09 2.95
CA ASP A 192 -17.48 -21.65 2.12
C ASP A 192 -17.25 -21.34 0.64
N LYS A 193 -16.82 -20.10 0.33
CA LYS A 193 -16.51 -19.73 -1.04
C LYS A 193 -15.32 -20.51 -1.58
N VAL A 194 -14.26 -20.63 -0.79
CA VAL A 194 -13.08 -21.43 -1.16
C VAL A 194 -13.45 -22.88 -1.42
N LYS A 195 -14.24 -23.50 -0.52
CA LYS A 195 -14.76 -24.88 -0.65
C LYS A 195 -15.53 -25.08 -1.95
N GLU A 196 -16.47 -24.18 -2.24
CA GLU A 196 -17.26 -24.18 -3.48
C GLU A 196 -16.36 -24.17 -4.73
N ARG A 197 -15.32 -23.32 -4.75
CA ARG A 197 -14.45 -23.16 -5.92
C ARG A 197 -13.51 -24.35 -6.13
N ILE A 198 -12.99 -24.94 -5.05
CA ILE A 198 -12.17 -26.15 -5.13
C ILE A 198 -13.02 -27.32 -5.63
N ALA A 199 -14.21 -27.54 -5.05
CA ALA A 199 -15.13 -28.58 -5.48
C ALA A 199 -15.50 -28.45 -6.96
N TRP A 200 -15.91 -27.24 -7.38
CA TRP A 200 -16.19 -26.95 -8.79
C TRP A 200 -15.00 -27.29 -9.71
N TYR A 201 -13.77 -26.98 -9.29
CA TYR A 201 -12.59 -27.28 -10.10
C TYR A 201 -12.33 -28.78 -10.24
N CYS A 202 -12.44 -29.53 -9.14
CA CYS A 202 -12.34 -30.99 -9.13
C CYS A 202 -13.39 -31.64 -10.04
N ASP A 203 -14.63 -31.15 -10.00
CA ASP A 203 -15.73 -31.72 -10.80
C ASP A 203 -15.64 -31.36 -12.28
N THR A 204 -15.24 -30.12 -12.60
CA THR A 204 -15.19 -29.63 -14.00
C THR A 204 -13.95 -30.14 -14.74
N ARG A 205 -12.89 -30.51 -14.02
CA ARG A 205 -11.65 -31.05 -14.58
C ARG A 205 -11.60 -32.55 -14.26
N SER A 206 -12.28 -33.35 -15.07
CA SER A 206 -12.40 -34.83 -15.00
C SER A 206 -11.08 -35.62 -14.90
N THR A 207 -9.93 -34.96 -14.91
CA THR A 207 -8.58 -35.52 -14.73
C THR A 207 -8.17 -35.70 -13.26
N PHE A 208 -8.99 -35.28 -12.29
CA PHE A 208 -8.65 -35.38 -10.87
C PHE A 208 -9.52 -36.45 -10.18
N GLU A 209 -8.88 -37.54 -9.76
CA GLU A 209 -9.48 -38.61 -8.93
C GLU A 209 -9.64 -38.18 -7.46
N TYR A 210 -9.85 -36.88 -7.21
CA TYR A 210 -9.86 -36.31 -5.87
C TYR A 210 -11.19 -35.64 -5.57
N LYS A 211 -11.63 -35.72 -4.30
CA LYS A 211 -12.77 -35.00 -3.72
C LYS A 211 -12.28 -34.07 -2.61
N LEU A 212 -13.07 -33.05 -2.28
CA LEU A 212 -12.75 -32.13 -1.18
C LEU A 212 -12.61 -32.90 0.14
N ASN A 213 -11.59 -32.58 0.93
CA ASN A 213 -11.43 -33.12 2.28
C ASN A 213 -12.54 -32.54 3.20
N PRO A 214 -13.36 -33.37 3.88
CA PRO A 214 -14.38 -32.88 4.79
C PRO A 214 -13.79 -32.11 6.00
N ASP A 215 -12.58 -32.46 6.44
CA ASP A 215 -11.88 -31.82 7.58
C ASP A 215 -11.14 -30.53 7.19
N PHE A 216 -11.39 -30.06 5.97
CA PHE A 216 -10.77 -28.87 5.42
C PHE A 216 -11.16 -27.60 6.20
N ASP A 217 -10.16 -26.94 6.80
CA ASP A 217 -10.28 -25.71 7.58
C ASP A 217 -9.51 -24.51 6.98
N SER A 218 -9.72 -23.34 7.59
CA SER A 218 -9.09 -22.08 7.22
C SER A 218 -7.56 -22.14 7.19
N ASN A 219 -6.94 -22.78 8.19
CA ASN A 219 -5.49 -22.85 8.32
C ASN A 219 -4.87 -23.74 7.25
N SER A 220 -5.49 -24.89 6.98
CA SER A 220 -5.11 -25.81 5.91
C SER A 220 -5.15 -25.11 4.55
N PHE A 221 -6.18 -24.28 4.32
CA PHE A 221 -6.29 -23.48 3.12
C PHE A 221 -5.15 -22.47 2.98
N LEU A 222 -4.97 -21.62 3.99
CA LEU A 222 -4.00 -20.53 3.95
C LEU A 222 -2.59 -21.08 3.76
N PHE A 223 -2.26 -22.19 4.41
CA PHE A 223 -0.98 -22.86 4.23
C PHE A 223 -0.75 -23.33 2.78
N ALA A 224 -1.76 -23.93 2.15
CA ALA A 224 -1.67 -24.33 0.75
C ALA A 224 -1.68 -23.13 -0.23
N PHE A 225 -2.38 -22.06 0.10
CA PHE A 225 -2.44 -20.82 -0.69
C PHE A 225 -1.11 -20.06 -0.67
N GLU A 226 -0.48 -19.95 0.50
CA GLU A 226 0.82 -19.31 0.67
C GLU A 226 1.95 -20.07 -0.02
N ASP A 227 1.83 -21.40 -0.16
CA ASP A 227 2.77 -22.26 -0.90
C ASP A 227 2.55 -22.25 -2.43
N THR A 228 1.70 -21.38 -2.96
CA THR A 228 1.52 -21.24 -4.42
C THR A 228 2.71 -20.50 -5.06
N ASN A 229 3.10 -20.89 -6.26
CA ASN A 229 4.11 -20.16 -7.06
C ASN A 229 3.57 -18.88 -7.71
N MET A 230 2.47 -18.33 -7.19
CA MET A 230 1.84 -17.13 -7.70
C MET A 230 2.58 -15.89 -7.18
N ASN A 231 2.72 -14.88 -8.04
CA ASN A 231 3.22 -13.58 -7.58
C ASN A 231 2.16 -12.87 -6.70
N GLU A 232 2.59 -11.86 -5.94
CA GLU A 232 1.73 -11.13 -5.01
C GLU A 232 0.46 -10.56 -5.67
N HIS A 233 0.58 -10.08 -6.92
CA HIS A 233 -0.56 -9.54 -7.66
C HIS A 233 -1.60 -10.61 -8.01
N GLN A 234 -1.16 -11.79 -8.42
CA GLN A 234 -2.06 -12.90 -8.69
C GLN A 234 -2.71 -13.43 -7.39
N ARG A 235 -1.94 -13.52 -6.30
CA ARG A 235 -2.48 -13.89 -4.98
C ARG A 235 -3.55 -12.89 -4.55
N GLU A 236 -3.31 -11.62 -4.80
CA GLU A 236 -4.26 -10.57 -4.45
C GLU A 236 -5.60 -10.69 -5.18
N ILE A 237 -5.56 -10.93 -6.49
CA ILE A 237 -6.76 -11.17 -7.30
C ILE A 237 -7.61 -12.27 -6.65
N VAL A 238 -6.96 -13.38 -6.25
CA VAL A 238 -7.66 -14.51 -5.63
C VAL A 238 -8.17 -14.19 -4.24
N ALA A 239 -7.38 -13.45 -3.45
CA ALA A 239 -7.77 -13.02 -2.12
C ALA A 239 -9.05 -12.16 -2.15
N GLN A 240 -9.20 -11.28 -3.15
CA GLN A 240 -10.43 -10.51 -3.34
C GLN A 240 -11.59 -11.35 -3.88
N LEU A 241 -11.33 -12.24 -4.85
CA LEU A 241 -12.35 -13.14 -5.39
C LEU A 241 -12.98 -14.03 -4.32
N TRP A 242 -12.18 -14.51 -3.38
CA TRP A 242 -12.63 -15.46 -2.35
C TRP A 242 -12.88 -14.79 -1.00
N GLY A 243 -12.59 -13.49 -0.87
CA GLY A 243 -12.83 -12.73 0.34
C GLY A 243 -11.93 -13.12 1.52
N LEU A 244 -10.72 -13.65 1.25
CA LEU A 244 -9.85 -14.28 2.27
C LEU A 244 -9.55 -13.38 3.46
N TYR A 245 -9.43 -12.07 3.22
CA TYR A 245 -9.10 -11.08 4.24
C TYR A 245 -10.22 -10.08 4.52
N SER A 246 -11.19 -9.96 3.60
CA SER A 246 -12.32 -9.04 3.74
C SER A 246 -13.55 -9.72 4.36
N GLY A 247 -13.59 -11.05 4.39
CA GLY A 247 -14.79 -11.85 4.66
C GLY A 247 -15.87 -11.68 3.58
N LYS A 248 -15.63 -10.92 2.52
CA LYS A 248 -16.61 -10.58 1.48
C LYS A 248 -16.04 -10.90 0.10
N PRO A 249 -16.40 -12.05 -0.49
CA PRO A 249 -16.02 -12.41 -1.85
C PRO A 249 -16.56 -11.39 -2.87
N LYS A 250 -15.73 -11.00 -3.83
CA LYS A 250 -16.13 -10.15 -4.97
C LYS A 250 -16.37 -10.97 -6.23
N SER A 251 -17.24 -10.48 -7.10
CA SER A 251 -17.41 -11.05 -8.44
C SER A 251 -16.18 -10.83 -9.31
N LYS A 252 -16.00 -11.68 -10.32
CA LYS A 252 -14.89 -11.51 -11.29
C LYS A 252 -14.94 -10.17 -12.03
N LYS A 253 -16.12 -9.57 -12.20
CA LYS A 253 -16.29 -8.27 -12.85
C LYS A 253 -15.79 -7.15 -11.94
N GLU A 254 -16.21 -7.16 -10.68
CA GLU A 254 -15.74 -6.20 -9.66
C GLU A 254 -14.22 -6.29 -9.50
N VAL A 255 -13.67 -7.49 -9.35
CA VAL A 255 -12.20 -7.65 -9.23
C VAL A 255 -11.49 -7.20 -10.52
N ALA A 256 -12.07 -7.41 -11.70
CA ALA A 256 -11.49 -6.93 -12.96
C ALA A 256 -11.43 -5.38 -13.01
N GLU A 257 -12.49 -4.72 -12.55
CA GLU A 257 -12.59 -3.26 -12.46
C GLU A 257 -11.64 -2.69 -11.40
N ASP A 258 -11.61 -3.29 -10.21
CA ASP A 258 -10.68 -2.93 -9.14
C ASP A 258 -9.23 -3.08 -9.61
N MET A 259 -8.91 -4.21 -10.24
CA MET A 259 -7.55 -4.55 -10.70
C MET A 259 -7.18 -3.92 -12.04
N GLY A 260 -8.08 -3.16 -12.68
CA GLY A 260 -7.81 -2.57 -14.00
C GLY A 260 -7.37 -3.58 -15.07
N VAL A 261 -7.84 -4.83 -14.99
CA VAL A 261 -7.55 -5.91 -15.94
C VAL A 261 -8.83 -6.45 -16.55
N THR A 262 -8.71 -7.28 -17.59
CA THR A 262 -9.88 -7.88 -18.22
C THR A 262 -10.49 -9.00 -17.38
N TYR A 263 -11.79 -9.22 -17.51
CA TYR A 263 -12.50 -10.36 -16.91
C TYR A 263 -11.81 -11.71 -17.21
N ASN A 264 -11.35 -11.89 -18.45
CA ASN A 264 -10.65 -13.10 -18.87
C ASN A 264 -9.33 -13.29 -18.12
N ARG A 265 -8.61 -12.20 -17.81
CA ARG A 265 -7.39 -12.26 -17.00
C ARG A 265 -7.69 -12.74 -15.59
N ILE A 266 -8.74 -12.22 -14.95
CA ILE A 266 -9.19 -12.67 -13.62
C ILE A 266 -9.55 -14.17 -13.64
N ARG A 267 -10.30 -14.62 -14.65
CA ARG A 267 -10.65 -16.06 -14.81
C ARG A 267 -9.41 -16.94 -14.95
N GLN A 268 -8.42 -16.52 -15.73
CA GLN A 268 -7.16 -17.26 -15.89
C GLN A 268 -6.38 -17.35 -14.57
N VAL A 269 -6.30 -16.25 -13.82
CA VAL A 269 -5.60 -16.21 -12.53
C VAL A 269 -6.27 -17.13 -11.51
N GLU A 270 -7.60 -17.12 -11.40
CA GLU A 270 -8.34 -18.04 -10.52
C GLU A 270 -8.06 -19.52 -10.85
N ILE A 271 -8.15 -19.88 -12.15
CA ILE A 271 -7.86 -21.25 -12.62
C ILE A 271 -6.41 -21.64 -12.35
N CYS A 272 -5.47 -20.70 -12.50
CA CYS A 272 -4.06 -20.92 -12.23
C CYS A 272 -3.84 -21.20 -10.73
N CYS A 273 -4.49 -20.42 -9.87
CA CYS A 273 -4.42 -20.61 -8.42
C CYS A 273 -4.94 -21.97 -7.99
N LEU A 274 -6.15 -22.35 -8.42
CA LEU A 274 -6.74 -23.67 -8.15
C LEU A 274 -5.80 -24.79 -8.63
N ARG A 275 -5.18 -24.63 -9.81
CA ARG A 275 -4.18 -25.58 -10.31
C ARG A 275 -2.96 -25.68 -9.40
N HIS A 276 -2.42 -24.55 -8.92
CA HIS A 276 -1.24 -24.54 -8.05
C HIS A 276 -1.54 -25.19 -6.70
N ILE A 277 -2.66 -24.81 -6.09
CA ILE A 277 -3.10 -25.34 -4.80
C ILE A 277 -3.28 -26.87 -4.86
N LEU A 278 -3.92 -27.37 -5.91
CA LEU A 278 -4.20 -28.81 -6.05
C LEU A 278 -3.03 -29.65 -6.58
N ARG A 279 -1.91 -29.00 -6.93
CA ARG A 279 -0.68 -29.70 -7.37
C ARG A 279 0.50 -29.49 -6.42
N ASN A 280 0.36 -28.62 -5.42
CA ASN A 280 1.43 -28.39 -4.46
C ASN A 280 1.53 -29.54 -3.45
N ARG A 281 2.60 -29.52 -2.65
CA ARG A 281 2.90 -30.52 -1.62
C ARG A 281 1.83 -30.62 -0.52
N ASN A 282 1.03 -29.57 -0.32
CA ASN A 282 0.00 -29.49 0.72
C ASN A 282 -1.38 -29.89 0.21
N ARG A 283 -1.54 -30.30 -1.06
CA ARG A 283 -2.87 -30.61 -1.62
C ARG A 283 -3.69 -31.58 -0.76
N ASN A 284 -3.03 -32.53 -0.09
CA ASN A 284 -3.68 -33.55 0.73
C ASN A 284 -4.39 -32.97 1.97
N THR A 285 -4.10 -31.72 2.37
CA THR A 285 -4.86 -31.04 3.42
C THR A 285 -6.23 -30.58 2.91
N LEU A 286 -6.39 -30.42 1.59
CA LEU A 286 -7.58 -29.86 0.94
C LEU A 286 -8.42 -30.89 0.19
N ILE A 287 -7.78 -31.94 -0.33
CA ILE A 287 -8.42 -32.98 -1.14
C ILE A 287 -7.98 -34.37 -0.70
N ILE A 288 -8.86 -35.34 -0.89
CA ILE A 288 -8.63 -36.77 -0.65
C ILE A 288 -8.92 -37.55 -1.94
N GLU A 289 -8.31 -38.73 -2.09
CA GLU A 289 -8.62 -39.64 -3.21
C GLU A 289 -10.08 -40.09 -3.15
N LYS A 290 -10.70 -40.26 -4.32
CA LYS A 290 -12.11 -40.62 -4.45
C LYS A 290 -12.39 -42.01 -3.93
#